data_AF-A0A0L0FAB2-F1
#
_entry.id   AF-A0A0L0FAB2-F1
#
_cell.length_a   1.000
_cell.length_b   1.000
_cell.length_c   1.000
_cell.angle_alpha   90.00
_cell.angle_beta   90.00
_cell.angle_gamma   90.00
#
_symmetry.space_group_name_H-M   'P 1'
#
loop_
_entity.id
_entity.type
_entity.pdbx_description
1 polymer ?
#
loop_
_entity_poly.entity_id
_entity_poly.type
_entity_poly.pdbx_seq_one_letter_code
_entity_poly.pdbx_strand_id
1 'polypeptide(L)'
;TGAGDSVTDVSASTVKKKALREAMEDCGFDGKELFTRLYYNDVKDLLRMSALWKERTPPTPLDINALPVEDTATPAEATASSTGKTLQETQRVWSLVENASKFVHRVNKIKSRLNLSGSADGEKIILTWDKDEPDFLDFLVAASNLRACVFGIATTSLFDVKSMAGNIIPAIASTNAITAGYV
;
A
#
# COMPACT_ATOMS: atom_id res chain seq x y z
N THR A 1 -13.80 -21.82 44.70
CA THR A 1 -14.79 -22.03 43.61
C THR A 1 -14.63 -20.88 42.63
N GLY A 2 -13.69 -21.04 41.69
CA GLY A 2 -13.36 -20.01 40.71
C GLY A 2 -14.35 -20.03 39.56
N ALA A 3 -15.06 -18.93 39.37
CA ALA A 3 -15.86 -18.68 38.18
C ALA A 3 -14.90 -18.34 37.04
N GLY A 4 -14.90 -19.17 36.00
CA GLY A 4 -14.19 -18.91 34.76
C GLY A 4 -14.90 -17.79 34.01
N ASP A 5 -14.21 -16.66 33.86
CA ASP A 5 -14.65 -15.60 32.99
C ASP A 5 -14.59 -16.08 31.53
N SER A 6 -15.79 -16.07 30.95
CA SER A 6 -16.10 -16.39 29.58
C SER A 6 -15.22 -15.63 28.60
N VAL A 7 -14.40 -16.38 27.86
CA VAL A 7 -13.81 -15.96 26.58
C VAL A 7 -14.97 -15.65 25.65
N THR A 8 -15.39 -14.38 25.59
CA THR A 8 -16.33 -13.91 24.59
C THR A 8 -15.63 -13.92 23.24
N ASP A 9 -15.93 -14.99 22.51
CA ASP A 9 -15.75 -15.20 21.08
C ASP A 9 -15.77 -13.89 20.28
N VAL A 10 -14.61 -13.47 19.77
CA VAL A 10 -14.47 -12.39 18.80
C VAL A 10 -14.76 -12.98 17.41
N SER A 11 -16.00 -13.40 17.20
CA SER A 11 -16.53 -13.68 15.87
C SER A 11 -16.89 -12.35 15.20
N ALA A 12 -15.86 -11.55 14.91
CA ALA A 12 -15.99 -10.31 14.15
C ALA A 12 -16.40 -10.64 12.71
N SER A 13 -17.70 -10.51 12.44
CA SER A 13 -18.36 -10.37 11.13
C SER A 13 -17.47 -10.64 9.92
N THR A 14 -17.35 -11.90 9.53
CA THR A 14 -16.74 -12.30 8.25
C THR A 14 -17.74 -12.03 7.12
N VAL A 15 -17.97 -10.76 6.79
CA VAL A 15 -18.42 -10.45 5.43
C VAL A 15 -17.28 -10.91 4.55
N LYS A 16 -17.52 -11.92 3.70
CA LYS A 16 -16.57 -12.36 2.67
C LYS A 16 -16.25 -11.14 1.81
N LYS A 17 -15.20 -10.39 2.17
CA LYS A 17 -14.72 -9.29 1.35
C LYS A 17 -14.35 -9.92 0.02
N LYS A 18 -15.02 -9.49 -1.06
CA LYS A 18 -14.58 -9.78 -2.42
C LYS A 18 -13.07 -9.58 -2.46
N ALA A 19 -12.33 -10.58 -2.96
CA ALA A 19 -10.89 -10.52 -2.92
C ALA A 19 -10.45 -9.19 -3.56
N LEU A 20 -9.53 -8.46 -2.91
CA LEU A 20 -9.11 -7.13 -3.36
C LEU A 20 -8.81 -7.12 -4.86
N ARG A 21 -8.18 -8.19 -5.36
CA ARG A 21 -7.89 -8.40 -6.77
C ARG A 21 -9.13 -8.37 -7.66
N GLU A 22 -10.18 -9.11 -7.30
CA GLU A 22 -11.41 -9.16 -8.11
C GLU A 22 -12.14 -7.80 -8.08
N ALA A 23 -12.10 -7.10 -6.94
CA ALA A 23 -12.68 -5.75 -6.87
C ALA A 23 -11.89 -4.76 -7.74
N MET A 24 -10.56 -4.90 -7.81
CA MET A 24 -9.71 -4.08 -8.68
C MET A 24 -9.91 -4.37 -10.17
N GLU A 25 -10.23 -5.61 -10.53
CA GLU A 25 -10.60 -6.00 -11.89
C GLU A 25 -11.91 -5.34 -12.33
N ASP A 26 -12.93 -5.26 -11.48
CA ASP A 26 -14.20 -4.57 -11.77
C ASP A 26 -14.02 -3.07 -12.01
N CYS A 27 -13.19 -2.42 -11.18
CA CYS A 27 -12.89 -0.99 -11.27
C CYS A 27 -11.92 -0.66 -12.44
N GLY A 28 -11.48 -1.68 -13.19
CA GLY A 28 -10.53 -1.54 -14.29
C GLY A 28 -9.20 -0.92 -13.86
N PHE A 29 -8.77 -1.12 -12.60
CA PHE A 29 -7.53 -0.55 -12.05
C PHE A 29 -7.41 0.98 -12.15
N ASP A 30 -8.50 1.75 -12.01
CA ASP A 30 -8.38 3.21 -11.90
C ASP A 30 -7.63 3.64 -10.62
N GLY A 31 -6.63 4.50 -10.77
CA GLY A 31 -5.79 4.91 -9.65
C GLY A 31 -6.52 5.70 -8.56
N LYS A 32 -7.51 6.53 -8.92
CA LYS A 32 -8.26 7.35 -7.94
C LYS A 32 -9.28 6.51 -7.17
N GLU A 33 -9.97 5.62 -7.88
CA GLU A 33 -10.90 4.68 -7.27
C GLU A 33 -10.17 3.72 -6.32
N LEU A 34 -9.01 3.20 -6.75
CA LEU A 34 -8.17 2.35 -5.90
C LEU A 34 -7.70 3.08 -4.64
N PHE A 35 -7.27 4.33 -4.78
CA PHE A 35 -6.89 5.15 -3.63
C PHE A 35 -8.05 5.27 -2.64
N THR A 36 -9.23 5.63 -3.14
CA THR A 36 -10.44 5.78 -2.33
C THR A 36 -10.81 4.47 -1.64
N ARG A 37 -10.69 3.34 -2.34
CA ARG A 37 -10.97 2.04 -1.74
C ARG A 37 -10.01 1.71 -0.59
N LEU A 38 -8.71 1.86 -0.80
CA LEU A 38 -7.67 1.43 0.14
C LEU A 38 -7.48 2.37 1.33
N TYR A 39 -7.47 3.69 1.09
CA TYR A 39 -7.12 4.69 2.10
C TYR A 39 -8.32 5.38 2.73
N TYR A 40 -9.53 5.23 2.15
CA TYR A 40 -10.76 5.77 2.71
C TYR A 40 -11.71 4.66 3.17
N ASN A 41 -12.23 3.85 2.24
CA ASN A 41 -13.25 2.84 2.55
C ASN A 41 -12.72 1.74 3.47
N ASP A 42 -11.57 1.15 3.15
CA ASP A 42 -10.96 0.10 3.97
C ASP A 42 -10.53 0.60 5.35
N VAL A 43 -10.11 1.87 5.46
CA VAL A 43 -9.78 2.50 6.74
C VAL A 43 -11.03 2.70 7.58
N LYS A 44 -12.14 3.16 6.97
CA LYS A 44 -13.45 3.24 7.66
C LYS A 44 -13.95 1.87 8.11
N ASP A 45 -13.79 0.83 7.28
CA ASP A 45 -14.13 -0.54 7.66
C ASP A 45 -13.28 -1.01 8.84
N LEU A 46 -11.98 -0.70 8.82
CA LEU A 46 -11.04 -1.02 9.90
C LEU A 46 -11.38 -0.30 11.22
N LEU A 47 -11.90 0.93 11.16
CA LEU A 47 -12.38 1.67 12.32
C LEU A 47 -13.61 1.02 12.99
N ARG A 48 -14.38 0.19 12.28
CA ARG A 48 -15.50 -0.56 12.86
C ARG A 48 -15.03 -1.58 13.92
N MET A 49 -13.76 -2.00 13.85
CA MET A 49 -13.15 -2.91 14.82
C MET A 49 -12.66 -2.15 16.06
N SER A 50 -13.59 -1.58 16.84
CA SER A 50 -13.29 -0.69 17.98
C SER A 50 -12.37 -1.32 19.04
N ALA A 51 -12.37 -2.65 19.18
CA ALA A 51 -11.50 -3.36 20.11
C ALA A 51 -9.99 -3.18 19.84
N LEU A 52 -9.60 -2.96 18.57
CA LEU A 52 -8.19 -2.77 18.18
C LEU A 52 -7.62 -1.41 18.63
N TRP A 53 -8.50 -0.43 18.88
CA TRP A 53 -8.13 0.98 19.11
C TRP A 53 -8.27 1.41 20.58
N LYS A 54 -8.41 0.46 21.51
CA LYS A 54 -8.49 0.75 22.95
C LYS A 54 -7.18 1.33 23.50
N GLU A 55 -6.06 0.75 23.06
CA GLU A 55 -4.71 1.06 23.55
C GLU A 55 -3.86 1.84 22.53
N ARG A 56 -4.38 2.04 21.31
CA ARG A 56 -3.62 2.59 20.17
C ARG A 56 -4.42 3.66 19.45
N THR A 57 -3.73 4.62 18.85
CA THR A 57 -4.36 5.70 18.08
C THR A 57 -5.11 5.13 16.86
N PRO A 58 -6.40 5.46 16.69
CA PRO A 58 -7.17 4.99 15.55
C PRO A 58 -6.66 5.62 14.25
N PRO A 59 -6.71 4.90 13.12
CA PRO A 59 -6.29 5.43 11.84
C PRO A 59 -7.23 6.53 11.31
N THR A 60 -6.68 7.49 10.57
CA THR A 60 -7.43 8.57 9.92
C THR A 60 -7.64 8.26 8.43
N PRO A 61 -8.89 8.19 7.94
CA PRO A 61 -9.16 8.00 6.52
C PRO A 61 -8.63 9.18 5.68
N LEU A 62 -8.03 8.88 4.53
CA LEU A 62 -7.56 9.88 3.57
C LEU A 62 -8.49 9.92 2.36
N ASP A 63 -9.02 11.10 2.05
CA ASP A 63 -9.80 11.35 0.83
C ASP A 63 -8.95 12.12 -0.18
N ILE A 64 -8.84 11.57 -1.39
CA ILE A 64 -8.06 12.15 -2.48
C ILE A 64 -8.54 13.55 -2.89
N ASN A 65 -9.85 13.83 -2.77
CA ASN A 65 -10.42 15.11 -3.19
C ASN A 65 -10.28 16.20 -2.12
N ALA A 66 -10.06 15.79 -0.87
CA ALA A 66 -9.89 16.70 0.27
C ALA A 66 -8.42 17.06 0.51
N LEU A 67 -7.48 16.45 -0.22
CA LEU A 67 -6.08 16.82 -0.13
C LEU A 67 -5.88 18.22 -0.72
N PRO A 68 -5.05 19.07 -0.08
CA PRO A 68 -4.68 20.35 -0.66
C PRO A 68 -4.13 20.10 -2.06
N VAL A 69 -4.72 20.75 -3.05
CA VAL A 69 -4.07 20.91 -4.35
C VAL A 69 -2.93 21.87 -4.09
N GLU A 70 -1.78 21.34 -3.66
CA GLU A 70 -0.57 22.10 -3.85
C GLU A 70 -0.43 22.24 -5.38
N ASP A 71 -0.25 23.47 -5.85
CA ASP A 71 0.34 23.76 -7.14
C ASP A 71 1.77 23.21 -7.10
N THR A 72 1.90 21.88 -7.05
CA THR A 72 3.11 21.21 -7.46
C THR A 72 3.14 21.46 -8.95
N ALA A 73 3.70 22.62 -9.33
CA ALA A 73 4.40 22.77 -10.58
C ALA A 73 5.05 21.43 -10.83
N THR A 74 4.55 20.71 -11.83
CA THR A 74 5.15 19.51 -12.37
C THR A 74 6.65 19.75 -12.32
N PRO A 75 7.45 19.09 -11.46
CA PRO A 75 8.88 19.15 -11.62
C PRO A 75 9.11 18.26 -12.83
N ALA A 76 8.98 18.90 -13.99
CA ALA A 76 9.22 18.42 -15.33
C ALA A 76 8.70 17.00 -15.64
N GLU A 77 8.04 16.89 -16.78
CA GLU A 77 8.47 15.87 -17.71
C GLU A 77 9.98 16.05 -17.97
N ALA A 78 10.81 15.58 -17.04
CA ALA A 78 12.11 15.08 -17.40
C ALA A 78 11.83 13.70 -17.98
N THR A 79 11.63 13.68 -19.29
CA THR A 79 12.06 12.60 -20.16
C THR A 79 13.31 11.94 -19.58
N ALA A 80 13.13 10.88 -18.79
CA ALA A 80 14.17 9.97 -18.37
C ALA A 80 13.59 8.58 -18.69
N SER A 81 13.81 7.97 -19.85
CA SER A 81 15.08 7.88 -20.58
C SER A 81 16.26 7.75 -19.63
N SER A 82 16.39 6.54 -19.06
CA SER A 82 17.67 5.85 -18.80
C SER A 82 18.72 6.51 -17.88
N THR A 83 18.49 7.69 -17.30
CA THR A 83 19.45 8.36 -16.43
C THR A 83 18.98 8.28 -14.98
N GLY A 84 19.75 7.61 -14.12
CA GLY A 84 19.37 7.29 -12.75
C GLY A 84 19.03 8.51 -11.89
N LYS A 85 18.16 8.32 -10.89
CA LYS A 85 17.84 9.33 -9.87
C LYS A 85 19.11 9.72 -9.10
N THR A 86 19.26 11.00 -8.79
CA THR A 86 20.38 11.46 -7.95
C THR A 86 20.24 10.94 -6.52
N LEU A 87 21.35 10.78 -5.81
CA LEU A 87 21.35 10.31 -4.41
C LEU A 87 20.51 11.22 -3.50
N GLN A 88 20.55 12.53 -3.73
CA GLN A 88 19.73 13.49 -2.97
C GLN A 88 18.23 13.27 -3.19
N GLU A 89 17.81 12.94 -4.41
CA GLU A 89 16.40 12.67 -4.72
C GLU A 89 15.91 11.36 -4.07
N THR A 90 16.77 10.34 -3.94
CA THR A 90 16.38 9.08 -3.32
C THR A 90 16.28 9.15 -1.80
N GLN A 91 17.01 10.07 -1.17
CA GLN A 91 16.99 10.31 0.28
C GLN A 91 15.90 11.30 0.72
N ARG A 92 15.34 12.08 -0.21
CA ARG A 92 14.25 13.01 0.11
C ARG A 92 12.96 12.25 0.45
N VAL A 93 12.28 12.71 1.49
CA VAL A 93 10.94 12.22 1.87
C VAL A 93 9.88 13.01 1.10
N TRP A 94 8.94 12.30 0.48
CA TRP A 94 7.85 12.90 -0.29
C TRP A 94 6.75 13.45 0.61
N SER A 95 6.14 14.57 0.20
CA SER A 95 4.98 15.13 0.91
C SER A 95 3.73 14.25 0.73
N LEU A 96 2.70 14.45 1.56
CA LEU A 96 1.46 13.69 1.45
C LEU A 96 0.81 13.80 0.05
N VAL A 97 0.77 15.02 -0.49
CA VAL A 97 0.19 15.32 -1.81
C VAL A 97 1.03 14.70 -2.92
N GLU A 98 2.36 14.75 -2.80
CA GLU A 98 3.27 14.10 -3.74
C GLU A 98 3.12 12.57 -3.74
N ASN A 99 3.02 11.94 -2.56
CA ASN A 99 2.77 10.50 -2.47
C ASN A 99 1.44 10.12 -3.15
N ALA A 100 0.37 10.90 -2.93
CA ALA A 100 -0.93 10.65 -3.55
C ALA A 100 -0.88 10.76 -5.09
N SER A 101 -0.21 11.78 -5.63
CA SER A 101 -0.08 11.96 -7.08
C SER A 101 0.80 10.88 -7.72
N LYS A 102 1.93 10.53 -7.10
CA LYS A 102 2.81 9.43 -7.53
C LYS A 102 2.07 8.10 -7.51
N PHE A 103 1.27 7.82 -6.48
CA PHE A 103 0.47 6.60 -6.39
C PHE A 103 -0.47 6.46 -7.60
N VAL A 104 -1.32 7.47 -7.85
CA VAL A 104 -2.29 7.44 -8.95
C VAL A 104 -1.60 7.30 -10.30
N HIS A 105 -0.53 8.08 -10.51
CA HIS A 105 0.23 8.04 -11.76
C HIS A 105 0.87 6.66 -12.00
N ARG A 106 1.50 6.06 -10.98
CA ARG A 106 2.16 4.75 -11.11
C ARG A 106 1.16 3.61 -11.30
N VAL A 107 0.01 3.65 -10.62
CA VAL A 107 -1.08 2.68 -10.85
C VAL A 107 -1.54 2.72 -12.31
N ASN A 108 -1.80 3.92 -12.85
CA ASN A 108 -2.20 4.07 -14.25
C ASN A 108 -1.12 3.59 -15.23
N LYS A 109 0.17 3.84 -14.94
CA LYS A 109 1.28 3.37 -15.76
C LYS A 109 1.41 1.84 -15.74
N ILE A 110 1.28 1.22 -14.57
CA ILE A 110 1.29 -0.24 -14.41
C ILE A 110 0.10 -0.88 -15.12
N LYS A 111 -1.10 -0.29 -15.02
CA LYS A 111 -2.29 -0.68 -15.79
C LYS A 111 -2.03 -0.64 -17.29
N SER A 112 -1.44 0.44 -17.82
CA SER A 112 -1.10 0.53 -19.24
C SER A 112 -0.12 -0.57 -19.68
N ARG A 113 0.88 -0.88 -18.85
CA ARG A 113 1.81 -2.01 -19.11
C ARG A 113 1.09 -3.36 -19.16
N LEU A 114 0.14 -3.59 -18.25
CA LEU A 114 -0.68 -4.81 -18.23
C LEU A 114 -1.53 -4.95 -19.51
N ASN A 115 -2.13 -3.85 -19.97
CA ASN A 115 -2.98 -3.84 -21.17
C ASN A 115 -2.15 -4.05 -22.45
N LEU A 116 -0.95 -3.47 -22.53
CA LEU A 116 -0.05 -3.62 -23.69
C LEU A 116 0.48 -5.04 -23.85
N SER A 117 0.71 -5.75 -22.74
CA SER A 117 1.20 -7.12 -22.77
C SER A 117 0.08 -8.16 -22.95
N GLY A 118 -1.17 -7.82 -22.59
CA GLY A 118 -2.30 -8.76 -22.51
C GLY A 118 -3.04 -9.11 -23.81
N SER A 119 -2.43 -9.04 -25.00
CA SER A 119 -3.18 -9.18 -26.28
C SER A 119 -2.76 -10.35 -27.21
N ALA A 120 -1.92 -11.30 -26.78
CA ALA A 120 -1.41 -12.34 -27.70
C ALA A 120 -2.01 -13.75 -27.52
N ASP A 121 -2.35 -14.24 -26.32
CA ASP A 121 -2.67 -15.68 -26.16
C ASP A 121 -3.61 -16.05 -24.98
N GLY A 122 -4.43 -15.12 -24.46
CA GLY A 122 -5.38 -15.43 -23.38
C GLY A 122 -4.75 -15.82 -22.02
N GLU A 123 -3.42 -15.86 -21.92
CA GLU A 123 -2.71 -16.12 -20.67
C GLU A 123 -2.72 -14.87 -19.78
N LYS A 124 -3.18 -15.03 -18.54
CA LYS A 124 -3.24 -13.95 -17.55
C LYS A 124 -1.83 -13.58 -17.11
N ILE A 125 -1.29 -12.50 -17.65
CA ILE A 125 0.06 -12.04 -17.31
C ILE A 125 0.13 -11.63 -15.85
N ILE A 126 1.04 -12.27 -15.11
CA ILE A 126 1.37 -11.94 -13.73
C ILE A 126 2.59 -11.02 -13.76
N LEU A 127 2.43 -9.80 -13.27
CA LEU A 127 3.57 -8.90 -13.07
C LEU A 127 4.36 -9.38 -11.85
N THR A 128 5.65 -9.63 -12.04
CA THR A 128 6.58 -9.91 -10.94
C THR A 128 7.16 -8.59 -10.44
N TRP A 129 7.11 -8.39 -9.13
CA TRP A 129 7.74 -7.22 -8.51
C TRP A 129 9.27 -7.32 -8.58
N ASP A 130 9.92 -6.21 -8.92
CA ASP A 130 11.38 -6.07 -8.93
C ASP A 130 11.78 -4.76 -8.22
N LYS A 131 12.77 -4.84 -7.32
CA LYS A 131 13.34 -3.71 -6.57
C LYS A 131 14.11 -2.72 -7.44
N ASP A 132 14.54 -3.15 -8.62
CA ASP A 132 15.32 -2.34 -9.56
C ASP A 132 14.43 -1.68 -10.64
N GLU A 133 13.14 -2.02 -10.67
CA GLU A 133 12.14 -1.33 -11.50
C GLU A 133 11.63 -0.05 -10.83
N PRO A 134 11.86 1.14 -11.43
CA PRO A 134 11.52 2.41 -10.81
C PRO A 134 10.01 2.62 -10.65
N ASP A 135 9.19 2.04 -11.53
CA ASP A 135 7.74 2.18 -11.46
C ASP A 135 7.14 1.41 -10.28
N PHE A 136 7.63 0.19 -10.03
CA PHE A 136 7.20 -0.63 -8.89
C PHE A 136 7.72 -0.09 -7.58
N LEU A 137 8.97 0.39 -7.55
CA LEU A 137 9.54 0.99 -6.35
C LEU A 137 8.81 2.30 -6.00
N ASP A 138 8.55 3.18 -6.97
CA ASP A 138 7.81 4.42 -6.72
C ASP A 138 6.39 4.16 -6.25
N PHE A 139 5.72 3.16 -6.82
CA PHE A 139 4.42 2.71 -6.36
C PHE A 139 4.49 2.24 -4.90
N LEU A 140 5.48 1.42 -4.55
CA LEU A 140 5.63 0.89 -3.20
C LEU A 140 5.88 1.99 -2.17
N VAL A 141 6.77 2.94 -2.46
CA VAL A 141 7.09 4.08 -1.59
C VAL A 141 5.86 4.95 -1.37
N ALA A 142 5.16 5.31 -2.45
CA ALA A 142 3.95 6.10 -2.35
C ALA A 142 2.89 5.38 -1.52
N ALA A 143 2.68 4.09 -1.79
CA ALA A 143 1.68 3.29 -1.09
C ALA A 143 2.01 3.11 0.41
N SER A 144 3.28 2.87 0.75
CA SER A 144 3.74 2.72 2.14
C SER A 144 3.65 4.02 2.91
N ASN A 145 4.05 5.14 2.31
CA ASN A 145 3.99 6.45 2.94
C ASN A 145 2.55 6.91 3.18
N LEU A 146 1.65 6.71 2.21
CA LEU A 146 0.22 6.97 2.41
C LEU A 146 -0.35 6.14 3.57
N ARG A 147 0.06 4.88 3.68
CA ARG A 147 -0.36 4.01 4.79
C ARG A 147 0.22 4.48 6.12
N ALA A 148 1.48 4.92 6.14
CA ALA A 148 2.11 5.51 7.32
C ALA A 148 1.32 6.75 7.79
N CYS A 149 0.97 7.65 6.86
CA CYS A 149 0.15 8.83 7.16
C CYS A 149 -1.21 8.47 7.77
N VAL A 150 -1.91 7.45 7.24
CA VAL A 150 -3.18 6.96 7.80
C VAL A 150 -3.06 6.55 9.27
N PHE A 151 -1.91 6.02 9.69
CA PHE A 151 -1.67 5.61 11.08
C PHE A 151 -0.90 6.64 11.91
N GLY A 152 -0.65 7.84 11.38
CA GLY A 152 0.16 8.85 12.07
C GLY A 152 1.63 8.46 12.25
N ILE A 153 2.15 7.59 11.38
CA ILE A 153 3.55 7.14 11.35
C ILE A 153 4.34 8.06 10.42
N ALA A 154 5.61 8.31 10.75
CA ALA A 154 6.52 9.09 9.91
C ALA A 154 6.74 8.43 8.54
N THR A 155 6.71 9.23 7.48
CA THR A 155 7.00 8.80 6.11
C THR A 155 8.49 8.57 5.91
N THR A 156 8.81 7.69 4.97
CA THR A 156 10.18 7.22 4.72
C THR A 156 10.64 7.58 3.31
N SER A 157 11.96 7.68 3.12
CA SER A 157 12.55 7.99 1.83
C SER A 157 12.49 6.79 0.88
N LEU A 158 12.67 7.04 -0.42
CA LEU A 158 12.75 5.96 -1.41
C LEU A 158 13.93 5.01 -1.12
N PHE A 159 15.06 5.56 -0.67
CA PHE A 159 16.25 4.79 -0.31
C PHE A 159 15.96 3.79 0.82
N ASP A 160 15.30 4.25 1.87
CA ASP A 160 14.97 3.40 3.03
C ASP A 160 13.99 2.30 2.64
N VAL A 161 12.94 2.66 1.89
CA VAL A 161 11.94 1.69 1.40
C VAL A 161 12.60 0.65 0.50
N LYS A 162 13.53 1.03 -0.38
CA LYS A 162 14.24 0.08 -1.24
C LYS A 162 15.01 -0.96 -0.39
N SER A 163 15.66 -0.50 0.68
CA SER A 163 16.41 -1.37 1.59
C SER A 163 15.49 -2.33 2.36
N MET A 164 14.33 -1.85 2.84
CA MET A 164 13.36 -2.67 3.55
C MET A 164 12.64 -3.68 2.63
N ALA A 165 12.24 -3.24 1.44
CA ALA A 165 11.45 -4.04 0.50
C ALA A 165 12.20 -5.27 -0.02
N GLY A 166 13.51 -5.16 -0.23
CA GLY A 166 14.35 -6.27 -0.68
C GLY A 166 14.47 -7.44 0.31
N ASN A 167 14.08 -7.23 1.58
CA ASN A 167 14.28 -8.18 2.67
C ASN A 167 12.97 -8.71 3.27
N ILE A 168 11.83 -8.53 2.60
CA ILE A 168 10.53 -8.99 3.11
C ILE A 168 10.43 -10.52 3.01
N ILE A 169 10.37 -11.19 4.17
CA ILE A 169 10.14 -12.64 4.26
C ILE A 169 8.81 -12.88 4.98
N PRO A 170 7.83 -13.60 4.37
CA PRO A 170 6.60 -13.98 5.04
C PRO A 170 6.86 -14.83 6.28
N ALA A 171 6.16 -14.52 7.39
CA ALA A 171 6.24 -15.32 8.61
C ALA A 171 5.09 -16.33 8.68
N ILE A 172 5.40 -17.55 9.13
CA ILE A 172 4.41 -18.61 9.41
C ILE A 172 4.45 -18.92 10.91
N ALA A 173 3.29 -18.88 11.56
CA ALA A 173 3.17 -19.03 13.01
C ALA A 173 3.78 -20.35 13.55
N SER A 174 3.66 -21.45 12.80
CA SER A 174 4.24 -22.75 13.19
C SER A 174 5.77 -22.72 13.23
N THR A 175 6.42 -22.02 12.30
CA THR A 175 7.88 -21.85 12.31
C THR A 175 8.32 -21.07 13.54
N ASN A 176 7.60 -20.00 13.90
CA ASN A 176 7.89 -19.25 15.14
C ASN A 176 7.67 -20.10 16.39
N ALA A 177 6.60 -20.91 16.43
CA ALA A 177 6.29 -21.78 17.56
C ALA A 177 7.35 -22.88 17.76
N ILE A 178 7.83 -23.51 16.69
CA ILE A 178 8.88 -24.53 16.75
C ILE A 178 10.19 -23.92 17.24
N THR A 179 10.60 -22.77 16.69
CA THR A 179 11.85 -22.10 17.10
C THR A 179 11.78 -21.62 18.55
N ALA A 180 10.66 -21.05 18.99
CA ALA A 180 10.48 -20.63 20.37
C ALA A 180 10.39 -21.80 21.35
N GLY A 181 9.91 -22.97 20.93
CA GLY A 181 9.94 -24.19 21.75
C GLY A 181 11.31 -24.87 21.82
N TYR A 182 12.23 -24.51 20.93
CA TYR A 182 13.61 -25.00 20.92
C TYR A 182 14.55 -24.16 21.81
N VAL A 183 14.24 -22.85 21.99
CA VAL A 183 14.98 -21.90 22.84
C VAL A 183 14.45 -21.93 24.26
#